data_AF-A0A6G2DPA8-F1
#
_entry.id   AF-A0A6G2DPA8-F1
#
_cell.length_a   1.000
_cell.length_b   1.000
_cell.length_c   1.000
_cell.angle_alpha   90.00
_cell.angle_beta   90.00
_cell.angle_gamma   90.00
#
_symmetry.space_group_name_H-M   'P 1'
#
loop_
_entity.id
_entity.type
_entity.pdbx_description
1 polymer ?
#
loop_
_entity_poly.entity_id
_entity_poly.type
_entity_poly.pdbx_seq_one_letter_code
_entity_poly.pdbx_strand_id
1 'polypeptide(L)' 'MKDSSYIFRILENGELQHLHFGKRIHVKENYNQLMAYEKRGFEVSFSEEFEDIQQSMIQNEYSSYGKGDFRHPAFQVQG' A
#
# COMPACT_ATOMS: atom_id res chain seq x y z
N MET A 1 20.08 -10.27 6.15
CA MET A 1 19.07 -10.43 5.08
C MET A 1 18.97 -11.83 4.47
N LYS A 2 19.88 -12.80 4.77
CA LYS A 2 19.82 -14.15 4.18
C LYS A 2 18.54 -14.95 4.51
N ASP A 3 17.87 -14.60 5.61
CA ASP A 3 16.66 -15.27 6.10
C ASP A 3 15.46 -14.32 6.26
N SER A 4 15.39 -13.32 5.38
CA SER A 4 14.26 -12.39 5.33
C SER A 4 13.56 -12.39 3.98
N SER A 5 12.26 -12.15 4.00
CA SER A 5 11.46 -11.84 2.81
C SER A 5 11.04 -10.36 2.88
N TYR A 6 11.10 -9.69 1.72
CA TYR A 6 10.54 -8.37 1.51
C TYR A 6 9.53 -8.48 0.36
N ILE A 7 8.29 -8.10 0.61
CA ILE A 7 7.18 -8.34 -0.32
C ILE A 7 6.33 -7.07 -0.41
N PHE A 8 6.13 -6.61 -1.63
CA PHE A 8 5.19 -5.55 -1.98
C PHE A 8 4.45 -5.95 -3.25
N ARG A 9 3.37 -5.24 -3.58
CA ARG A 9 2.60 -5.42 -4.82
C ARG A 9 2.29 -4.09 -5.48
N ILE A 10 1.87 -4.17 -6.74
CA ILE A 10 1.27 -3.06 -7.47
C ILE A 10 -0.26 -3.11 -7.24
N LEU A 11 -0.85 -1.97 -6.92
CA LEU A 11 -2.28 -1.77 -6.82
C LEU A 11 -2.87 -1.35 -8.17
N GLU A 12 -4.20 -1.35 -8.26
CA GLU A 12 -4.97 -1.00 -9.46
C GLU A 12 -4.74 0.46 -9.88
N ASN A 13 -4.39 1.34 -8.93
CA ASN A 13 -4.01 2.74 -9.21
C ASN A 13 -2.51 2.93 -9.55
N GLY A 14 -1.74 1.86 -9.61
CA GLY A 14 -0.30 1.88 -9.91
C GLY A 14 0.60 2.22 -8.72
N GLU A 15 0.07 2.51 -7.54
CA GLU A 15 0.87 2.69 -6.32
C GLU A 15 1.28 1.34 -5.72
N LEU A 16 2.27 1.38 -4.83
CA LEU A 16 2.89 0.19 -4.26
C LEU A 16 2.41 -0.03 -2.82
N GLN A 17 1.83 -1.20 -2.56
CA GLN A 17 1.46 -1.65 -1.22
C GLN A 17 2.54 -2.58 -0.68
N HIS A 18 3.09 -2.23 0.47
CA HIS A 18 3.89 -3.10 1.32
C HIS A 18 3.04 -4.23 1.91
N LEU A 19 3.54 -5.47 1.88
CA LEU A 19 2.82 -6.64 2.41
C LEU A 19 3.56 -7.33 3.54
N HIS A 20 4.90 -7.41 3.48
CA HIS A 20 5.69 -8.09 4.51
C HIS A 20 7.15 -7.67 4.44
N PHE A 21 7.72 -7.37 5.61
CA PHE A 21 9.16 -7.40 5.82
C PHE A 21 9.47 -8.11 7.13
N GLY A 22 10.29 -9.16 7.07
CA GLY A 22 10.68 -9.90 8.27
C GLY A 22 11.18 -11.30 7.93
N LYS A 23 10.92 -12.25 8.83
CA LYS A 23 11.31 -13.66 8.66
C LYS A 23 10.94 -14.18 7.28
N ARG A 24 11.84 -14.93 6.65
CA ARG A 24 11.61 -15.56 5.35
C ARG A 24 10.33 -16.39 5.36
N ILE A 25 9.49 -16.14 4.37
CA ILE A 25 8.29 -16.91 4.07
C ILE A 25 8.36 -17.48 2.65
N HIS A 26 7.57 -18.52 2.38
CA HIS A 26 7.57 -19.20 1.08
C HIS A 26 7.04 -18.28 -0.03
N VAL A 27 7.65 -18.39 -1.21
CA VAL A 27 7.15 -17.74 -2.43
C VAL A 27 5.81 -18.35 -2.82
N LYS A 28 4.85 -17.50 -3.17
CA LYS A 28 3.51 -17.87 -3.65
C LYS A 28 3.17 -17.01 -4.86
N GLU A 29 2.26 -17.50 -5.70
CA GLU A 29 1.69 -16.72 -6.82
C GLU A 29 1.01 -15.43 -6.33
N ASN A 30 0.37 -15.48 -5.16
CA ASN A 30 -0.22 -14.32 -4.50
C ASN A 30 -0.20 -14.46 -2.97
N TYR A 31 -0.44 -13.33 -2.30
CA TYR A 31 -0.52 -13.22 -0.85
C TYR A 31 -1.87 -12.62 -0.40
N ASN A 32 -3.00 -13.06 -0.99
CA ASN A 32 -4.35 -12.48 -0.77
C ASN A 32 -4.68 -12.12 0.68
N GLN A 33 -4.26 -12.96 1.63
CA GLN A 33 -4.48 -12.75 3.07
C GLN A 33 -3.75 -11.54 3.65
N LEU A 34 -2.65 -11.12 3.05
CA LEU A 34 -1.87 -9.94 3.44
C LEU A 34 -2.27 -8.68 2.66
N MET A 35 -3.02 -8.85 1.56
CA MET A 35 -3.44 -7.75 0.69
C MET A 35 -4.70 -7.04 1.20
N ALA A 36 -5.36 -7.58 2.24
CA ALA A 36 -6.63 -7.07 2.71
C ALA A 36 -6.51 -5.67 3.33
N TYR A 37 -7.36 -4.77 2.84
CA TYR A 37 -7.73 -3.49 3.43
C TYR A 37 -9.25 -3.37 3.33
N GLU A 38 -9.85 -2.58 4.19
CA GLU A 38 -11.30 -2.37 4.21
C GLU A 38 -11.61 -0.89 4.08
N LYS A 39 -12.65 -0.58 3.31
CA LYS A 39 -13.17 0.78 3.20
C LYS A 39 -13.58 1.28 4.59
N ARG A 40 -13.10 2.46 4.95
CA ARG A 40 -13.47 3.18 6.16
C ARG A 40 -14.14 4.51 5.84
N GLY A 41 -15.04 4.92 6.72
CA GLY A 41 -15.67 6.24 6.64
C GLY A 41 -14.65 7.35 6.89
N PHE A 42 -14.93 8.53 6.33
CA PHE A 42 -14.07 9.73 6.43
C PHE A 42 -12.69 9.60 5.78
N GLU A 43 -12.46 8.56 4.97
CA GLU A 43 -11.25 8.39 4.19
C GLU A 43 -11.47 8.72 2.71
N VAL A 44 -10.41 9.17 2.05
CA VAL A 44 -10.45 9.53 0.62
C VAL A 44 -10.27 8.29 -0.23
N SER A 45 -11.28 7.94 -1.01
CA SER A 45 -11.23 6.89 -2.02
C SER A 45 -10.51 7.35 -3.28
N PHE A 46 -9.77 6.44 -3.92
CA PHE A 46 -9.04 6.72 -5.16
C PHE A 46 -9.95 7.14 -6.32
N SER A 47 -11.06 6.42 -6.51
CA SER A 47 -12.09 6.71 -7.51
C SER A 47 -13.44 6.09 -7.11
N GLU A 48 -14.50 6.39 -7.86
CA GLU A 48 -15.81 5.72 -7.72
C GLU A 48 -15.76 4.22 -8.09
N GLU A 49 -14.85 3.82 -8.97
CA GLU A 49 -14.67 2.41 -9.37
C GLU A 49 -13.89 1.61 -8.31
N PHE A 50 -12.95 2.26 -7.63
CA PHE A 50 -12.07 1.65 -6.63
C PHE A 50 -12.21 2.34 -5.28
N GLU A 51 -13.40 2.26 -4.70
CA GLU A 51 -13.73 2.98 -3.45
C GLU A 51 -12.97 2.47 -2.22
N ASP A 52 -12.55 1.20 -2.25
CA ASP A 52 -11.81 0.52 -1.20
C ASP A 52 -10.32 0.90 -1.21
N ILE A 53 -9.79 1.42 -2.31
CA ILE A 53 -8.44 1.99 -2.37
C ILE A 53 -8.44 3.36 -1.69
N GLN A 54 -8.19 3.33 -0.38
CA GLN A 54 -8.04 4.52 0.46
C GLN A 54 -6.59 4.60 0.96
N GLN A 55 -5.84 5.59 0.49
CA GLN A 55 -4.37 5.58 0.65
C GLN A 55 -3.89 5.66 2.10
N SER A 56 -4.68 6.27 2.98
CA SER A 56 -4.49 6.28 4.44
C SER A 56 -4.61 4.88 5.08
N MET A 57 -5.42 4.00 4.49
CA MET A 57 -5.66 2.62 4.97
C MET A 57 -4.65 1.61 4.44
N ILE A 58 -3.88 2.00 3.43
CA ILE A 58 -2.90 1.14 2.75
C ILE A 58 -1.52 1.31 3.40
N GLN A 59 -0.77 0.21 3.51
CA GLN A 59 0.64 0.24 3.89
C GLN A 59 1.46 0.62 2.66
N ASN A 60 1.69 1.91 2.45
CA ASN A 60 2.40 2.40 1.28
C ASN A 60 3.90 2.08 1.34
N GLU A 61 4.46 1.62 0.21
CA GLU A 61 5.90 1.35 0.07
C GLU A 61 6.71 2.64 -0.07
N TYR A 62 6.20 3.62 -0.83
CA TYR A 62 6.86 4.91 -1.04
C TYR A 62 5.83 6.02 -1.33
N SER A 63 5.25 6.58 -0.27
CA SER A 63 4.10 7.50 -0.35
C SER A 63 4.48 8.92 -0.79
N SER A 64 3.55 9.56 -1.51
CA SER A 64 3.59 10.99 -1.85
C SER A 64 2.50 11.75 -1.10
N TYR A 65 2.68 13.05 -0.90
CA TYR A 65 1.66 13.90 -0.29
C TYR A 65 0.56 14.30 -1.28
N GLY A 66 -0.68 14.43 -0.78
CA GLY A 66 -1.80 15.04 -1.52
C GLY A 66 -2.75 14.06 -2.23
N LYS A 67 -2.63 12.75 -2.01
CA LYS A 67 -3.46 11.71 -2.64
C LYS A 67 -4.37 10.96 -1.66
N GLY A 68 -4.74 11.59 -0.55
CA GLY A 68 -5.61 10.98 0.48
C GLY A 68 -4.87 10.28 1.63
N ASP A 69 -3.55 10.12 1.53
CA ASP A 69 -2.72 9.76 2.69
C ASP A 69 -2.22 11.03 3.39
N PHE A 70 -2.67 11.24 4.64
CA PHE A 70 -2.30 12.39 5.46
C PHE A 70 -1.13 12.12 6.42
N ARG A 71 -0.52 10.93 6.36
CA ARG A 71 0.70 10.61 7.11
C ARG A 71 1.90 11.35 6.51
N HIS A 72 3.06 11.24 7.17
CA HIS A 72 4.31 11.80 6.63
C HIS A 72 4.68 11.14 5.30
N PRO A 73 4.85 11.92 4.22
CA PRO A 73 5.18 11.37 2.91
C PRO A 73 6.65 10.93 2.88
N ALA A 74 6.97 9.94 2.05
CA ALA A 74 8.36 9.61 1.73
C ALA A 74 9.02 10.68 0.85
N PHE A 75 8.24 11.32 -0.02
CA PHE A 75 8.71 12.40 -0.88
C PHE A 75 7.63 13.43 -1.19
N GLN A 76 8.10 14.63 -1.55
CA GLN A 76 7.28 15.68 -2.14
C GLN A 76 8.14 16.42 -3.15
N VAL A 77 7.61 16.62 -4.36
CA VAL A 77 8.26 17.44 -5.40
C VAL A 77 7.55 18.78 -5.43
N GLN A 78 8.32 19.87 -5.38
CA GLN A 78 7.84 21.24 -5.55
C GLN A 78 8.44 21.79 -6.84
N GLY A 79 7.59 22.36 -7.69
CA GLY A 79 7.98 23.05 -8.91
C GLY A 79 8.18 24.54 -8.68
#